data_AF-A0A8T0D0A0-F1
#
_entry.id   AF-A0A8T0D0A0-F1
#
_cell.length_a   1.000
_cell.length_b   1.000
_cell.length_c   1.000
_cell.angle_alpha   90.00
_cell.angle_beta   90.00
_cell.angle_gamma   90.00
#
_symmetry.space_group_name_H-M   'P 1'
#
loop_
_entity.id
_entity.type
_entity.pdbx_description
1 polymer ?
#
loop_
_entity_poly.entity_id
_entity_poly.type
_entity_poly.pdbx_seq_one_letter_code
_entity_poly.pdbx_strand_id
1 'polypeptide(L)'
;MDNYSFVRTGKLRLKTEKHKKKKHSKKSHSSCNPKLHTDDRIADAELHGGWWGVTAFADVADTVAIQFNSWSVRRAALSGPNNVISGSGETSDASGSPQTSACYLSATDEGLFTVGPPRGPGEPPAPEEIFTAIKLSDTKVAFKSGYGKYLGVSTDANYLLVAIADAIGPREHFEPVFQDGNTALLSVDNYFLSANPETGDVAFVNPQAKSEELITIRSNRELVRDPLLDLPEEERQGLKKAEVNYVRKFQSWQDHKLRLSKEESIALKHAQKTGDLHECLLDRREKMKSDRYCK
;
A
#
# COMPACT_ATOMS: atom_id res chain seq x y z
N MET A 1 54.67 16.65 31.86
CA MET A 1 54.02 15.89 32.95
C MET A 1 52.59 16.37 32.97
N ASP A 2 51.67 15.52 32.52
CA ASP A 2 50.36 15.98 32.07
C ASP A 2 49.34 15.95 33.21
N ASN A 3 48.63 17.07 33.40
CA ASN A 3 47.75 17.41 34.53
C ASN A 3 46.46 16.57 34.65
N TYR A 4 46.36 15.41 34.00
CA TYR A 4 45.14 14.58 33.96
C TYR A 4 45.19 13.34 34.87
N SER A 5 46.27 13.13 35.63
CA SER A 5 46.45 11.95 36.49
C SER A 5 45.69 11.96 37.82
N PHE A 6 44.89 12.98 38.12
CA PHE A 6 44.18 13.12 39.40
C PHE A 6 42.68 12.76 39.38
N VAL A 7 42.18 12.14 38.32
CA VAL A 7 40.78 11.67 38.30
C VAL A 7 40.69 10.29 38.96
N ARG A 8 40.16 10.25 40.18
CA ARG A 8 39.86 9.01 40.92
C ARG A 8 38.84 8.17 40.13
N THR A 9 39.24 6.99 39.67
CA THR A 9 38.37 6.01 39.01
C THR A 9 37.50 5.27 40.02
N GLY A 10 36.52 5.99 40.60
CA GLY A 10 35.46 5.40 41.40
C GLY A 10 34.40 4.75 40.51
N LYS A 11 34.17 3.44 40.68
CA LYS A 11 33.15 2.69 39.93
C LYS A 11 31.75 3.23 40.25
N LEU A 12 31.08 3.82 39.25
CA LEU A 12 29.72 4.36 39.37
C LEU A 12 28.74 3.24 39.75
N ARG A 13 28.22 3.25 40.98
CA ARG A 13 27.18 2.30 41.42
C ARG A 13 25.80 2.91 41.16
N LEU A 14 25.21 2.54 40.03
CA LEU A 14 23.81 2.82 39.75
C LEU A 14 22.94 1.99 40.71
N LYS A 15 22.03 2.65 41.43
CA LYS A 15 21.09 2.00 42.34
C LYS A 15 20.08 1.22 41.51
N THR A 16 20.25 -0.10 41.42
CA THR A 16 19.32 -1.01 40.76
C THR A 16 17.95 -0.98 41.46
N GLU A 17 16.91 -0.60 40.72
CA GLU A 17 15.54 -1.00 41.04
C GLU A 17 15.43 -2.53 40.95
N LYS A 18 14.72 -3.13 41.92
CA LYS A 18 14.57 -4.59 42.02
C LYS A 18 13.69 -5.12 40.88
N HIS A 19 14.31 -5.73 39.87
CA HIS A 19 13.59 -6.54 38.89
C HIS A 19 12.97 -7.78 39.57
N LYS A 20 11.63 -7.85 39.61
CA LYS A 20 10.89 -9.07 39.97
C LYS A 20 11.19 -10.17 38.93
N LYS A 21 11.59 -11.36 39.40
CA LYS A 21 11.80 -12.56 38.57
C LYS A 21 10.48 -12.92 37.85
N LYS A 22 10.47 -12.86 36.51
CA LYS A 22 9.38 -13.43 35.69
C LYS A 22 9.50 -14.95 35.68
N LYS A 23 8.41 -15.65 36.04
CA LYS A 23 8.28 -17.10 35.89
C LYS A 23 8.39 -17.49 34.41
N HIS A 24 9.19 -18.51 34.11
CA HIS A 24 9.19 -19.16 32.79
C HIS A 24 7.85 -19.85 32.54
N SER A 25 7.03 -19.26 31.67
CA SER A 25 5.92 -19.96 31.02
C SER A 25 6.49 -20.83 29.90
N LYS A 26 6.16 -22.12 29.92
CA LYS A 26 6.51 -23.08 28.87
C LYS A 26 5.89 -22.60 27.55
N LYS A 27 6.71 -22.23 26.56
CA LYS A 27 6.25 -22.03 25.18
C LYS A 27 5.86 -23.39 24.61
N SER A 28 4.57 -23.60 24.39
CA SER A 28 4.09 -24.64 23.49
C SER A 28 4.55 -24.29 22.07
N HIS A 29 5.18 -25.24 21.40
CA HIS A 29 5.35 -25.19 19.95
C HIS A 29 3.96 -25.31 19.31
N SER A 30 3.26 -24.20 19.12
CA SER A 30 2.23 -24.16 18.08
C SER A 30 2.96 -23.89 16.76
N SER A 31 3.00 -24.90 15.90
CA SER A 31 3.26 -24.70 14.48
C SER A 31 2.28 -23.66 13.95
N CYS A 32 2.72 -22.41 13.81
CA CYS A 32 1.99 -21.44 13.02
C CYS A 32 2.23 -21.79 11.54
N ASN A 33 1.43 -22.70 11.02
CA ASN A 33 1.00 -22.53 9.64
C ASN A 33 0.36 -21.13 9.60
N PRO A 34 0.84 -20.19 8.76
CA PRO A 34 0.07 -18.99 8.52
C PRO A 34 -1.20 -19.47 7.87
N LYS A 35 -2.29 -19.50 8.66
CA LYS A 35 -3.62 -19.57 8.07
C LYS A 35 -3.70 -18.31 7.24
N LEU A 36 -3.60 -18.45 5.93
CA LEU A 36 -4.10 -17.49 4.96
C LEU A 36 -5.56 -17.26 5.36
N HIS A 37 -5.81 -16.27 6.22
CA HIS A 37 -7.06 -15.55 6.15
C HIS A 37 -7.05 -15.00 4.74
N THR A 38 -7.84 -15.61 3.86
CA THR A 38 -8.21 -14.99 2.60
C THR A 38 -8.83 -13.67 3.00
N ASP A 39 -8.06 -12.61 2.93
CA ASP A 39 -8.45 -11.27 3.32
C ASP A 39 -9.59 -10.88 2.37
N ASP A 40 -10.73 -10.43 2.87
CA ASP A 40 -11.87 -10.03 2.02
C ASP A 40 -11.45 -8.98 0.98
N ARG A 41 -10.39 -8.21 1.31
CA ARG A 41 -9.71 -7.27 0.42
C ARG A 41 -9.05 -7.91 -0.81
N ILE A 42 -8.60 -9.16 -0.72
CA ILE A 42 -8.03 -9.90 -1.87
C ILE A 42 -9.14 -10.26 -2.86
N ALA A 43 -10.28 -10.74 -2.37
CA ALA A 43 -11.43 -11.04 -3.23
C ALA A 43 -11.98 -9.77 -3.89
N ASP A 44 -12.05 -8.66 -3.16
CA ASP A 44 -12.43 -7.36 -3.70
C ASP A 44 -11.39 -6.83 -4.70
N ALA A 45 -10.09 -7.01 -4.44
CA ALA A 45 -9.04 -6.67 -5.40
C ALA A 45 -9.22 -7.42 -6.72
N GLU A 46 -9.51 -8.73 -6.69
CA GLU A 46 -9.75 -9.52 -7.90
C GLU A 46 -10.97 -9.00 -8.69
N LEU A 47 -12.02 -8.56 -8.00
CA LEU A 47 -13.23 -8.01 -8.63
C LEU A 47 -13.01 -6.64 -9.28
N HIS A 48 -11.97 -5.90 -8.91
CA HIS A 48 -11.72 -4.54 -9.41
C HIS A 48 -10.32 -4.40 -10.03
N GLY A 49 -9.75 -5.50 -10.55
CA GLY A 49 -8.50 -5.45 -11.32
C GLY A 49 -7.25 -5.12 -10.49
N GLY A 50 -7.19 -5.60 -9.25
CA GLY A 50 -6.11 -5.39 -8.29
C GLY A 50 -6.37 -4.26 -7.26
N TRP A 51 -7.57 -3.68 -7.27
CA TRP A 51 -7.92 -2.52 -6.45
C TRP A 51 -8.90 -2.87 -5.34
N TRP A 52 -8.50 -2.65 -4.09
CA TRP A 52 -9.32 -3.01 -2.94
C TRP A 52 -9.82 -1.78 -2.18
N GLY A 53 -11.04 -1.87 -1.65
CA GLY A 53 -11.70 -0.85 -0.86
C GLY A 53 -11.01 -0.63 0.49
N VAL A 54 -10.62 0.61 0.75
CA VAL A 54 -9.95 1.00 1.97
C VAL A 54 -10.95 1.10 3.13
N THR A 55 -10.63 0.46 4.25
CA THR A 55 -11.46 0.49 5.48
C THR A 55 -10.93 1.44 6.56
N ALA A 56 -9.69 1.90 6.43
CA ALA A 56 -9.02 2.74 7.43
C ALA A 56 -8.13 3.80 6.77
N PHE A 57 -8.02 4.97 7.39
CA PHE A 57 -7.18 6.07 6.89
C PHE A 57 -5.71 5.68 6.69
N ALA A 58 -5.20 4.72 7.48
CA ALA A 58 -3.83 4.20 7.35
C ALA A 58 -3.52 3.62 5.97
N ASP A 59 -4.54 3.20 5.22
CA ASP A 59 -4.40 2.59 3.90
C ASP A 59 -4.63 3.58 2.75
N VAL A 60 -5.10 4.80 3.05
CA VAL A 60 -5.27 5.88 2.06
C VAL A 60 -3.92 6.55 1.78
N ALA A 61 -3.10 5.93 0.93
CA ALA A 61 -1.81 6.48 0.51
C ALA A 61 -1.42 5.98 -0.87
N ASP A 62 -0.47 6.68 -1.48
CA ASP A 62 0.16 6.34 -2.74
C ASP A 62 -0.86 6.35 -3.87
N THR A 63 -1.18 5.23 -4.49
CA THR A 63 -2.03 5.17 -5.67
C THR A 63 -3.46 4.80 -5.26
N VAL A 64 -4.41 5.69 -5.56
CA VAL A 64 -5.82 5.54 -5.17
C VAL A 64 -6.77 5.85 -6.32
N ALA A 65 -7.97 5.27 -6.26
CA ALA A 65 -9.10 5.59 -7.12
C ALA A 65 -10.33 5.86 -6.24
N ILE A 66 -11.24 6.72 -6.69
CA ILE A 66 -12.45 7.08 -5.94
C ILE A 66 -13.66 6.54 -6.70
N GLN A 67 -14.38 5.60 -6.09
CA GLN A 67 -15.60 5.00 -6.64
C GLN A 67 -16.84 5.68 -6.07
N PHE A 68 -17.85 5.94 -6.92
CA PHE A 68 -19.17 6.38 -6.48
C PHE A 68 -20.13 5.18 -6.31
N ASN A 69 -20.61 4.95 -5.09
CA ASN A 69 -21.36 3.72 -4.77
C ASN A 69 -22.80 3.74 -5.29
N SER A 70 -23.40 4.93 -5.40
CA SER A 70 -24.80 5.13 -5.81
C SER A 70 -24.98 5.55 -7.27
N TRP A 71 -23.89 5.70 -8.04
CA TRP A 71 -23.95 6.29 -9.38
C TRP A 71 -24.77 5.47 -10.38
N SER A 72 -24.51 4.17 -10.46
CA SER A 72 -25.19 3.25 -11.39
C SER A 72 -26.72 3.27 -11.19
N VAL A 73 -27.17 3.34 -9.93
CA VAL A 73 -28.60 3.39 -9.57
C VAL A 73 -29.21 4.73 -9.96
N ARG A 74 -28.53 5.86 -9.68
CA ARG A 74 -29.03 7.21 -10.01
C ARG A 74 -29.17 7.43 -11.51
N ARG A 75 -28.19 6.97 -12.30
CA ARG A 75 -28.25 7.11 -13.76
C ARG A 75 -29.40 6.30 -14.36
N ALA A 76 -29.62 5.07 -13.86
CA ALA A 76 -30.74 4.23 -14.30
C ALA A 76 -32.12 4.88 -14.01
N ALA A 77 -32.26 5.55 -12.85
CA ALA A 77 -33.49 6.24 -12.46
C ALA A 77 -33.82 7.42 -13.39
N LEU A 78 -32.81 8.11 -13.92
CA LEU A 78 -33.00 9.24 -14.86
C LEU A 78 -33.26 8.79 -16.30
N SER A 79 -32.69 7.66 -16.73
CA SER A 79 -32.85 7.17 -18.12
C SER A 79 -34.24 6.61 -18.45
N GLY A 80 -35.15 6.53 -17.46
CA GLY A 80 -36.48 5.96 -17.63
C GLY A 80 -36.46 4.46 -17.97
N PRO A 81 -37.60 3.76 -17.91
CA PRO A 81 -37.66 2.30 -18.15
C PRO A 81 -37.40 1.86 -19.61
N ASN A 82 -37.13 2.78 -20.54
CA ASN A 82 -37.10 2.49 -21.98
C ASN A 82 -35.75 2.75 -22.69
N ASN A 83 -34.64 2.94 -21.97
CA ASN A 83 -33.34 3.09 -22.61
C ASN A 83 -32.41 1.91 -22.30
N VAL A 84 -32.59 0.84 -23.08
CA VAL A 84 -31.60 -0.23 -23.19
C VAL A 84 -30.38 0.35 -23.90
N ILE A 85 -29.32 0.64 -23.16
CA ILE A 85 -28.02 0.94 -23.75
C ILE A 85 -27.48 -0.37 -24.35
N SER A 86 -27.73 -0.54 -25.65
CA SER A 86 -27.08 -1.55 -26.48
C SER A 86 -25.60 -1.19 -26.63
N GLY A 87 -24.75 -1.77 -25.78
CA GLY A 87 -23.34 -1.38 -25.72
C GLY A 87 -22.38 -2.31 -25.00
N SER A 88 -22.69 -3.59 -24.82
CA SER A 88 -21.71 -4.69 -24.64
C SER A 88 -22.47 -6.01 -24.50
N GLY A 89 -21.96 -7.06 -25.15
CA GLY A 89 -22.67 -8.32 -25.33
C GLY A 89 -23.14 -8.98 -24.04
N GLU A 90 -24.41 -9.33 -24.02
CA GLU A 90 -24.98 -10.31 -23.10
C GLU A 90 -24.30 -11.67 -23.39
N THR A 91 -23.30 -12.03 -22.59
CA THR A 91 -22.98 -13.44 -22.36
C THR A 91 -23.62 -13.85 -21.05
N SER A 92 -24.73 -14.58 -21.18
CA SER A 92 -25.44 -15.21 -20.09
C SER A 92 -24.58 -16.27 -19.42
N ASP A 93 -23.95 -15.95 -18.29
CA ASP A 93 -23.44 -16.95 -17.38
C ASP A 93 -24.39 -17.13 -16.19
N ALA A 94 -24.80 -18.39 -16.03
CA ALA A 94 -25.79 -18.85 -15.07
C ALA A 94 -25.21 -18.94 -13.66
N SER A 95 -25.14 -17.81 -12.94
CA SER A 95 -25.11 -17.77 -11.47
C SER A 95 -25.55 -16.39 -11.00
N GLY A 96 -26.71 -16.29 -10.36
CA GLY A 96 -27.33 -15.03 -9.96
C GLY A 96 -26.58 -14.27 -8.85
N SER A 97 -25.47 -13.62 -9.18
CA SER A 97 -24.89 -12.52 -8.41
C SER A 97 -25.10 -11.20 -9.19
N PRO A 98 -25.57 -10.11 -8.56
CA PRO A 98 -25.69 -8.83 -9.24
C PRO A 98 -24.31 -8.39 -9.74
N GLN A 99 -24.16 -8.26 -11.06
CA GLN A 99 -22.98 -7.73 -11.72
C GLN A 99 -22.86 -6.25 -11.34
N THR A 100 -22.07 -5.92 -10.32
CA THR A 100 -21.92 -4.55 -9.86
C THR A 100 -20.91 -3.83 -10.74
N SER A 101 -21.39 -3.08 -11.73
CA SER A 101 -20.53 -2.18 -12.48
C SER A 101 -20.08 -1.01 -11.60
N ALA A 102 -18.78 -0.77 -11.52
CA ALA A 102 -18.20 0.30 -10.71
C ALA A 102 -17.97 1.55 -11.57
N CYS A 103 -18.27 2.73 -11.03
CA CYS A 103 -17.97 3.99 -11.69
C CYS A 103 -16.99 4.80 -10.83
N TYR A 104 -15.92 5.27 -11.46
CA TYR A 104 -14.85 5.99 -10.80
C TYR A 104 -14.87 7.47 -11.16
N LEU A 105 -14.27 8.29 -10.30
CA LEU A 105 -13.97 9.68 -10.57
C LEU A 105 -12.92 9.76 -11.70
N SER A 106 -13.25 10.42 -12.81
CA SER A 106 -12.34 10.64 -13.94
C SER A 106 -11.94 12.12 -14.03
N ALA A 107 -10.63 12.35 -14.18
CA ALA A 107 -10.08 13.67 -14.43
C ALA A 107 -10.10 14.00 -15.93
N THR A 108 -10.50 15.23 -16.25
CA THR A 108 -10.36 15.79 -17.60
C THR A 108 -9.06 16.59 -17.72
N ASP A 109 -8.59 16.80 -18.94
CA ASP A 109 -7.41 17.61 -19.26
C ASP A 109 -7.56 19.09 -18.90
N GLU A 110 -8.79 19.60 -18.89
CA GLU A 110 -9.12 20.96 -18.42
C GLU A 110 -9.05 21.11 -16.88
N GLY A 111 -8.81 20.01 -16.14
CA GLY A 111 -8.77 20.03 -14.69
C GLY A 111 -10.14 20.00 -14.02
N LEU A 112 -11.19 19.64 -14.77
CA LEU A 112 -12.52 19.32 -14.24
C LEU A 112 -12.65 17.81 -13.98
N PHE A 113 -13.68 17.44 -13.23
CA PHE A 113 -13.96 16.06 -12.88
C PHE A 113 -15.34 15.63 -13.33
N THR A 114 -15.40 14.40 -13.86
CA THR A 114 -16.65 13.74 -14.25
C THR A 114 -16.66 12.33 -13.69
N VAL A 115 -17.80 11.65 -13.80
CA VAL A 115 -17.88 10.22 -13.48
C VAL A 115 -17.61 9.40 -14.73
N GLY A 116 -16.58 8.56 -14.66
CA GLY A 116 -16.16 7.68 -15.74
C GLY A 116 -17.22 6.64 -16.12
N PRO A 117 -17.03 5.96 -17.26
CA PRO A 117 -17.93 4.90 -17.70
C PRO A 117 -17.96 3.74 -16.66
N PRO A 118 -19.06 2.98 -16.62
CA PRO A 118 -19.15 1.79 -15.78
C PRO A 118 -18.08 0.76 -16.18
N ARG A 119 -17.29 0.31 -15.20
CA ARG A 119 -16.28 -0.75 -15.31
C ARG A 119 -16.88 -2.09 -14.95
N GLY A 120 -16.52 -3.12 -15.73
CA GLY A 120 -16.93 -4.50 -15.47
C GLY A 120 -16.16 -5.13 -14.31
N PRO A 121 -16.56 -6.32 -13.84
CA PRO A 121 -15.79 -7.07 -12.87
C PRO A 121 -14.41 -7.45 -13.45
N GLY A 122 -13.37 -7.33 -12.63
CA GLY A 122 -11.97 -7.56 -12.99
C GLY A 122 -11.32 -6.42 -13.76
N GLU A 123 -12.06 -5.38 -14.15
CA GLU A 123 -11.51 -4.25 -14.88
C GLU A 123 -10.92 -3.21 -13.91
N PRO A 124 -9.66 -2.79 -14.10
CA PRO A 124 -9.05 -1.75 -13.28
C PRO A 124 -9.59 -0.35 -13.66
N PRO A 125 -9.47 0.65 -12.78
CA PRO A 125 -9.67 2.06 -13.12
C PRO A 125 -8.77 2.48 -14.29
N ALA A 126 -9.28 3.36 -15.15
CA ALA A 126 -8.50 3.94 -16.24
C ALA A 126 -7.41 4.88 -15.74
N PRO A 127 -6.37 5.17 -16.53
CA PRO A 127 -5.28 6.07 -16.13
C PRO A 127 -5.73 7.47 -15.65
N GLU A 128 -6.81 7.99 -16.22
CA GLU A 128 -7.45 9.26 -15.84
C GLU A 128 -8.27 9.19 -14.54
N GLU A 129 -8.59 7.97 -14.10
CA GLU A 129 -9.33 7.67 -12.85
C GLU A 129 -8.37 7.35 -11.68
N ILE A 130 -7.06 7.36 -11.94
CA ILE A 130 -6.01 7.06 -10.97
C ILE A 130 -5.43 8.36 -10.40
N PHE A 131 -5.38 8.42 -9.08
CA PHE A 131 -4.89 9.55 -8.31
C PHE A 131 -3.75 9.15 -7.40
N THR A 132 -2.94 10.12 -6.99
CA THR A 132 -1.96 9.93 -5.92
C THR A 132 -2.47 10.55 -4.62
N ALA A 133 -2.70 9.74 -3.59
CA ALA A 133 -3.03 10.19 -2.24
C ALA A 133 -1.77 10.51 -1.43
N ILE A 134 -1.71 11.73 -0.92
CA ILE A 134 -0.59 12.25 -0.13
C ILE A 134 -1.12 12.55 1.27
N LYS A 135 -0.65 11.81 2.26
CA LYS A 135 -1.01 12.05 3.66
C LYS A 135 -0.38 13.34 4.16
N LEU A 136 -1.21 14.21 4.71
CA LEU A 136 -0.78 15.48 5.29
C LEU A 136 -0.75 15.44 6.82
N SER A 137 -1.73 14.76 7.40
CA SER A 137 -1.83 14.51 8.84
C SER A 137 -2.43 13.12 9.08
N ASP A 138 -2.71 12.80 10.35
CA ASP A 138 -3.37 11.55 10.73
C ASP A 138 -4.84 11.47 10.29
N THR A 139 -5.42 12.57 9.83
CA THR A 139 -6.82 12.64 9.34
C THR A 139 -6.98 13.26 7.96
N LYS A 140 -6.01 14.07 7.51
CA LYS A 140 -6.10 14.82 6.25
C LYS A 140 -5.22 14.25 5.15
N VAL A 141 -5.77 14.24 3.95
CA VAL A 141 -5.14 13.77 2.73
C VAL A 141 -5.30 14.82 1.63
N ALA A 142 -4.31 14.91 0.74
CA ALA A 142 -4.43 15.61 -0.53
C ALA A 142 -4.39 14.59 -1.66
N PHE A 143 -5.05 14.89 -2.77
CA PHE A 143 -5.00 14.06 -3.97
C PHE A 143 -4.33 14.80 -5.12
N LYS A 144 -3.57 14.07 -5.92
CA LYS A 144 -2.96 14.56 -7.15
C LYS A 144 -3.50 13.77 -8.34
N SER A 145 -3.93 14.48 -9.38
CA SER A 145 -4.37 13.91 -10.65
C SER A 145 -3.22 13.32 -11.46
N GLY A 146 -3.55 12.41 -12.39
CA GLY A 146 -2.60 11.91 -13.40
C GLY A 146 -1.97 13.00 -14.26
N TYR A 147 -2.60 14.18 -14.36
CA TYR A 147 -2.09 15.36 -15.06
C TYR A 147 -1.09 16.20 -14.24
N GLY A 148 -0.77 15.77 -13.02
CA GLY A 148 0.23 16.43 -12.19
C GLY A 148 -0.28 17.59 -11.34
N LYS A 149 -1.60 17.84 -11.35
CA LYS A 149 -2.25 18.92 -10.58
C LYS A 149 -2.94 18.38 -9.33
N TYR A 150 -2.99 19.18 -8.26
CA TYR A 150 -3.65 18.83 -7.01
C TYR A 150 -5.15 19.10 -7.09
N LEU A 151 -5.92 18.16 -6.57
CA LEU A 151 -7.36 18.28 -6.41
C LEU A 151 -7.65 19.29 -5.31
N GLY A 152 -8.58 20.21 -5.58
CA GLY A 152 -9.04 21.22 -4.65
C GLY A 152 -10.49 21.60 -4.93
N VAL A 153 -11.05 22.39 -4.04
CA VAL A 153 -12.40 22.95 -4.19
C VAL A 153 -12.32 24.32 -4.87
N SER A 154 -13.07 24.51 -5.96
CA SER A 154 -13.16 25.80 -6.65
C SER A 154 -13.59 26.92 -5.70
N THR A 155 -13.17 28.14 -6.01
CA THR A 155 -13.59 29.37 -5.32
C THR A 155 -14.99 29.83 -5.71
N ASP A 156 -15.57 29.24 -6.74
CA ASP A 156 -16.89 29.62 -7.25
C ASP A 156 -18.03 29.10 -6.34
N ALA A 157 -19.23 29.66 -6.52
CA ALA A 157 -20.40 29.36 -5.70
C ALA A 157 -20.85 27.88 -5.74
N ASN A 158 -20.39 27.11 -6.75
CA ASN A 158 -20.82 25.73 -6.97
C ASN A 158 -19.94 24.70 -6.26
N TYR A 159 -18.87 25.11 -5.56
CA TYR A 159 -17.95 24.21 -4.84
C TYR A 159 -17.52 22.98 -5.67
N LEU A 160 -17.25 23.21 -6.96
CA LEU A 160 -16.84 22.17 -7.90
C LEU A 160 -15.48 21.60 -7.48
N LEU A 161 -15.32 20.29 -7.64
CA LEU A 161 -14.01 19.64 -7.54
C LEU A 161 -13.21 19.99 -8.80
N VAL A 162 -12.00 20.51 -8.62
CA VAL A 162 -11.11 20.93 -9.71
C VAL A 162 -9.67 20.49 -9.42
N ALA A 163 -8.85 20.31 -10.46
CA ALA A 163 -7.44 19.95 -10.35
C ALA A 163 -6.57 20.93 -11.15
N ILE A 164 -6.46 22.16 -10.64
CA ILE A 164 -5.72 23.25 -11.31
C ILE A 164 -4.47 23.63 -10.51
N ALA A 165 -4.43 23.31 -9.21
CA ALA A 165 -3.37 23.76 -8.31
C ALA A 165 -2.03 23.02 -8.54
N ASP A 166 -0.93 23.79 -8.55
CA ASP A 166 0.45 23.27 -8.62
C ASP A 166 1.04 22.91 -7.25
N ALA A 167 0.35 23.28 -6.16
CA ALA A 167 0.78 23.02 -4.80
C ALA A 167 -0.41 22.68 -3.91
N ILE A 168 -0.13 21.97 -2.82
CA ILE A 168 -1.12 21.66 -1.79
C ILE A 168 -1.30 22.90 -0.92
N GLY A 169 -2.45 23.55 -1.06
CA GLY A 169 -2.90 24.62 -0.18
C GLY A 169 -4.06 24.15 0.70
N PRO A 170 -4.69 25.09 1.42
CA PRO A 170 -5.82 24.78 2.32
C PRO A 170 -7.03 24.17 1.62
N ARG A 171 -7.23 24.44 0.33
CA ARG A 171 -8.38 23.97 -0.48
C ARG A 171 -8.18 22.56 -1.03
N GLU A 172 -6.95 22.08 -1.02
CA GLU A 172 -6.53 20.74 -1.46
C GLU A 172 -6.51 19.73 -0.29
N HIS A 173 -6.91 20.17 0.91
CA HIS A 173 -7.04 19.34 2.08
C HIS A 173 -8.43 18.68 2.13
N PHE A 174 -8.44 17.34 2.17
CA PHE A 174 -9.65 16.56 2.35
C PHE A 174 -9.53 15.62 3.55
N GLU A 175 -10.67 15.22 4.11
CA GLU A 175 -10.75 14.30 5.24
C GLU A 175 -11.69 13.14 4.90
N PRO A 176 -11.14 11.92 4.67
CA PRO A 176 -11.94 10.73 4.49
C PRO A 176 -12.55 10.29 5.82
N VAL A 177 -13.88 10.22 5.89
CA VAL A 177 -14.62 9.79 7.07
C VAL A 177 -15.08 8.36 6.88
N PHE A 178 -14.72 7.47 7.80
CA PHE A 178 -15.11 6.07 7.83
C PHE A 178 -16.12 5.83 8.94
N GLN A 179 -17.33 5.38 8.59
CA GLN A 179 -18.39 5.12 9.56
C GLN A 179 -19.26 3.94 9.10
N ASP A 180 -19.45 2.96 9.99
CA ASP A 180 -20.32 1.79 9.75
C ASP A 180 -20.04 1.05 8.44
N GLY A 181 -18.76 0.95 8.05
CA GLY A 181 -18.33 0.30 6.80
C GLY A 181 -18.50 1.16 5.54
N ASN A 182 -19.01 2.38 5.67
CA ASN A 182 -19.11 3.35 4.59
C ASN A 182 -17.98 4.37 4.66
N THR A 183 -17.66 4.95 3.49
CA THR A 183 -16.69 6.04 3.38
C THR A 183 -17.32 7.24 2.70
N ALA A 184 -17.01 8.43 3.18
CA ALA A 184 -17.38 9.69 2.55
C ALA A 184 -16.16 10.63 2.56
N LEU A 185 -16.06 11.52 1.57
CA LEU A 185 -14.97 12.48 1.50
C LEU A 185 -15.45 13.88 1.88
N LEU A 186 -14.87 14.42 2.95
CA LEU A 186 -15.17 15.76 3.47
C LEU A 186 -14.16 16.78 2.91
N SER A 187 -14.67 17.93 2.47
CA SER A 187 -13.84 19.10 2.11
C SER A 187 -13.49 19.97 3.30
N VAL A 188 -12.57 20.92 3.09
CA VAL A 188 -12.23 21.97 4.09
C VAL A 188 -13.44 22.79 4.54
N ASP A 189 -14.46 22.91 3.70
CA ASP A 189 -15.69 23.67 3.97
C ASP A 189 -16.76 22.83 4.70
N ASN A 190 -16.44 21.59 5.10
CA ASN A 190 -17.33 20.63 5.77
C ASN A 190 -18.53 20.17 4.92
N TYR A 191 -18.34 20.07 3.61
CA TYR A 191 -19.30 19.47 2.69
C TYR A 191 -18.76 18.14 2.15
N PHE A 192 -19.65 17.24 1.80
CA PHE A 192 -19.32 15.92 1.26
C PHE A 192 -19.36 15.90 -0.27
N LEU A 193 -18.46 15.11 -0.84
CA LEU A 193 -18.34 14.89 -2.28
C LEU A 193 -19.61 14.22 -2.83
N SER A 194 -20.18 14.80 -3.87
CA SER A 194 -21.31 14.24 -4.63
C SER A 194 -21.10 14.46 -6.12
N ALA A 195 -21.69 13.59 -6.93
CA ALA A 195 -21.72 13.72 -8.38
C ALA A 195 -23.16 13.99 -8.83
N ASN A 196 -23.34 15.01 -9.67
CA ASN A 196 -24.63 15.33 -10.25
C ASN A 196 -24.92 14.38 -11.42
N PRO A 197 -25.98 13.57 -11.36
CA PRO A 197 -26.29 12.61 -12.41
C PRO A 197 -26.85 13.22 -13.71
N GLU A 198 -27.30 14.49 -13.69
CA GLU A 198 -27.77 15.19 -14.89
C GLU A 198 -26.63 15.85 -15.67
N THR A 199 -25.77 16.61 -14.98
CA THR A 199 -24.68 17.36 -15.63
C THR A 199 -23.38 16.56 -15.71
N GLY A 200 -23.21 15.55 -14.85
CA GLY A 200 -21.96 14.81 -14.71
C GLY A 200 -20.91 15.51 -13.84
N ASP A 201 -21.23 16.71 -13.33
CA ASP A 201 -20.29 17.51 -12.54
C ASP A 201 -20.12 16.92 -11.13
N VAL A 202 -18.90 17.03 -10.61
CA VAL A 202 -18.54 16.58 -9.27
C VAL A 202 -18.30 17.79 -8.36
N ALA A 203 -19.02 17.84 -7.24
CA ALA A 203 -19.04 19.00 -6.34
C ALA A 203 -19.18 18.59 -4.86
N PHE A 204 -18.90 19.51 -3.96
CA PHE A 204 -19.15 19.33 -2.53
C PHE A 204 -20.44 20.07 -2.12
N VAL A 205 -21.51 19.32 -1.85
CA VAL A 205 -22.87 19.89 -1.80
C VAL A 205 -23.48 19.81 -0.41
N ASN A 206 -23.51 18.62 0.19
CA ASN A 206 -24.27 18.37 1.42
C ASN A 206 -23.34 18.30 2.63
N PRO A 207 -23.69 18.93 3.77
CA PRO A 207 -22.89 18.84 5.01
C PRO A 207 -23.10 17.52 5.76
N GLN A 208 -24.04 16.68 5.32
CA GLN A 208 -24.30 15.36 5.86
C GLN A 208 -24.20 14.34 4.73
N ALA A 209 -23.42 13.28 4.94
CA ALA A 209 -23.31 12.18 4.00
C ALA A 209 -24.60 11.35 4.02
N LYS A 210 -25.37 11.42 2.93
CA LYS A 210 -26.48 10.50 2.67
C LYS A 210 -25.95 9.39 1.76
N SER A 211 -26.84 8.53 1.28
CA SER A 211 -26.51 7.45 0.33
C SER A 211 -25.86 7.93 -0.97
N GLU A 212 -26.05 9.20 -1.34
CA GLU A 212 -25.58 9.79 -2.59
C GLU A 212 -24.12 10.24 -2.54
N GLU A 213 -23.64 10.58 -1.35
CA GLU A 213 -22.28 11.04 -1.05
C GLU A 213 -21.36 9.92 -0.57
N LEU A 214 -21.88 8.69 -0.49
CA LEU A 214 -21.08 7.52 -0.15
C LEU A 214 -20.18 7.14 -1.32
N ILE A 215 -18.89 7.05 -1.01
CA ILE A 215 -17.84 6.65 -1.94
C ILE A 215 -17.09 5.45 -1.38
N THR A 216 -16.31 4.80 -2.24
CA THR A 216 -15.30 3.85 -1.81
C THR A 216 -13.96 4.31 -2.36
N ILE A 217 -13.03 4.65 -1.46
CA ILE A 217 -11.64 4.91 -1.85
C ILE A 217 -10.98 3.55 -2.02
N ARG A 218 -10.48 3.27 -3.22
CA ARG A 218 -9.73 2.06 -3.51
C ARG A 218 -8.24 2.32 -3.56
N SER A 219 -7.45 1.37 -3.11
CA SER A 219 -5.99 1.38 -3.22
C SER A 219 -5.50 0.18 -4.03
N ASN A 220 -4.41 0.35 -4.76
CA ASN A 220 -3.70 -0.76 -5.42
C ASN A 220 -2.53 -1.30 -4.59
N ARG A 221 -2.38 -0.83 -3.34
CA ARG A 221 -1.25 -1.17 -2.49
C ARG A 221 -1.20 -2.68 -2.23
N GLU A 222 -0.01 -3.26 -2.31
CA GLU A 222 0.17 -4.70 -2.08
C GLU A 222 -0.31 -5.10 -0.67
N LEU A 223 -1.37 -5.91 -0.63
CA LEU A 223 -1.94 -6.45 0.62
C LEU A 223 -1.03 -7.49 1.27
N VAL A 224 -0.31 -8.25 0.44
CA VAL A 224 0.63 -9.29 0.88
C VAL A 224 2.05 -8.81 0.59
N ARG A 225 2.74 -8.34 1.62
CA ARG A 225 4.19 -8.08 1.54
C ARG A 225 4.92 -9.42 1.62
N ASP A 226 5.58 -9.84 0.54
CA ASP A 226 6.43 -11.03 0.58
C ASP A 226 7.63 -10.78 1.53
N PRO A 227 7.75 -11.53 2.63
CA PRO A 227 8.89 -11.41 3.56
C PRO A 227 10.25 -11.64 2.89
N LEU A 228 10.28 -12.29 1.72
CA LEU A 228 11.50 -12.55 0.96
C LEU A 228 12.08 -11.28 0.31
N LEU A 229 11.29 -10.21 0.15
CA LEU A 229 11.79 -8.94 -0.38
C LEU A 229 12.71 -8.21 0.61
N ASP A 230 12.53 -8.42 1.91
CA ASP A 230 13.38 -7.86 2.96
C ASP A 230 14.74 -8.58 3.06
N LEU A 231 14.90 -9.72 2.37
CA LEU A 231 16.14 -10.48 2.30
C LEU A 231 16.97 -10.08 1.07
N PRO A 232 18.32 -10.07 1.18
CA PRO A 232 19.20 -9.93 0.03
C PRO A 232 18.86 -10.97 -1.05
N GLU A 233 18.98 -10.59 -2.32
CA GLU A 233 18.63 -11.45 -3.45
C GLU A 233 19.33 -12.82 -3.38
N GLU A 234 20.56 -12.83 -2.89
CA GLU A 234 21.37 -14.03 -2.70
C GLU A 234 20.74 -15.03 -1.72
N GLU A 235 20.00 -14.56 -0.71
CA GLU A 235 19.42 -15.38 0.37
C GLU A 235 18.00 -15.88 0.09
N ARG A 236 17.31 -15.31 -0.91
CA ARG A 236 15.91 -15.64 -1.24
C ARG A 236 15.69 -17.11 -1.57
N GLN A 237 16.72 -17.80 -2.05
CA GLN A 237 16.65 -19.21 -2.44
C GLN A 237 17.19 -20.19 -1.37
N GLY A 238 17.36 -19.71 -0.13
CA GLY A 238 17.75 -20.49 1.03
C GLY A 238 19.27 -20.64 1.22
N LEU A 239 19.68 -21.03 2.44
CA LEU A 239 21.07 -21.08 2.93
C LEU A 239 22.09 -21.70 1.97
N LYS A 240 21.77 -22.85 1.37
CA LYS A 240 22.70 -23.57 0.48
C LYS A 240 22.99 -22.78 -0.79
N LYS A 241 21.97 -22.10 -1.32
CA LYS A 241 22.10 -21.25 -2.50
C LYS A 241 22.66 -19.88 -2.15
N ALA A 242 22.41 -19.38 -0.94
CA ALA A 242 23.02 -18.16 -0.42
C ALA A 242 24.55 -18.22 -0.48
N GLU A 243 25.17 -19.28 0.07
CA GLU A 243 26.63 -19.45 0.02
C GLU A 243 27.14 -19.48 -1.42
N VAL A 244 26.45 -20.21 -2.31
CA VAL A 244 26.82 -20.29 -3.73
C VAL A 244 26.72 -18.93 -4.44
N ASN A 245 25.65 -18.18 -4.17
CA ASN A 245 25.39 -16.87 -4.77
C ASN A 245 26.41 -15.83 -4.28
N TYR A 246 26.71 -15.82 -2.98
CA TYR A 246 27.74 -14.95 -2.42
C TYR A 246 29.13 -15.30 -2.95
N VAL A 247 29.51 -16.58 -2.98
CA VAL A 247 30.79 -16.99 -3.57
C VAL A 247 30.86 -16.62 -5.05
N ARG A 248 29.78 -16.81 -5.82
CA ARG A 248 29.71 -16.39 -7.23
C ARG A 248 29.91 -14.88 -7.41
N LYS A 249 29.41 -14.06 -6.48
CA LYS A 249 29.53 -12.60 -6.54
C LYS A 249 30.95 -12.11 -6.25
N PHE A 250 31.68 -12.80 -5.37
CA PHE A 250 32.95 -12.30 -4.82
C PHE A 250 34.20 -13.10 -5.22
N GLN A 251 34.05 -14.29 -5.79
CA GLN A 251 35.17 -15.09 -6.28
C GLN A 251 35.75 -14.51 -7.59
N SER A 252 37.08 -14.50 -7.72
CA SER A 252 37.76 -14.16 -8.97
C SER A 252 37.69 -15.30 -9.99
N TRP A 253 37.37 -14.98 -11.25
CA TRP A 253 36.95 -15.97 -12.27
C TRP A 253 38.04 -16.44 -13.23
N GLN A 254 39.32 -16.27 -12.88
CA GLN A 254 40.44 -16.55 -13.80
C GLN A 254 40.44 -17.98 -14.38
N ASP A 255 39.97 -18.97 -13.61
CA ASP A 255 39.92 -20.39 -14.00
C ASP A 255 38.54 -20.88 -14.47
N HIS A 256 37.53 -20.00 -14.60
CA HIS A 256 36.11 -20.34 -14.82
C HIS A 256 35.47 -21.35 -13.84
N LYS A 257 36.16 -21.72 -12.75
CA LYS A 257 35.71 -22.73 -11.77
C LYS A 257 35.27 -22.09 -10.45
N LEU A 258 34.02 -22.34 -10.05
CA LEU A 258 33.50 -21.97 -8.74
C LEU A 258 34.14 -22.86 -7.65
N ARG A 259 34.70 -22.26 -6.60
CA ARG A 259 35.26 -22.98 -5.45
C ARG A 259 34.43 -22.65 -4.22
N LEU A 260 33.77 -23.67 -3.68
CA LEU A 260 32.97 -23.55 -2.46
C LEU A 260 33.78 -24.00 -1.24
N SER A 261 33.40 -23.50 -0.06
CA SER A 261 34.01 -23.95 1.19
C SER A 261 33.73 -25.44 1.41
N LYS A 262 34.69 -26.15 2.00
CA LYS A 262 34.53 -27.57 2.37
C LYS A 262 33.91 -27.74 3.77
N GLU A 263 33.62 -26.64 4.46
CA GLU A 263 33.11 -26.66 5.83
C GLU A 263 31.62 -27.04 5.88
N GLU A 264 31.20 -27.73 6.93
CA GLU A 264 29.82 -28.19 7.06
C GLU A 264 28.81 -27.05 7.22
N SER A 265 27.65 -27.15 6.57
CA SER A 265 26.57 -26.15 6.65
C SER A 265 25.94 -25.94 8.04
N ILE A 266 26.35 -26.69 9.06
CA ILE A 266 25.81 -26.62 10.43
C ILE A 266 26.13 -25.26 11.07
N ALA A 267 27.36 -24.77 10.88
CA ALA A 267 27.77 -23.45 11.39
C ALA A 267 26.93 -22.32 10.78
N LEU A 268 26.64 -22.37 9.48
CA LEU A 268 25.79 -21.39 8.80
C LEU A 268 24.34 -21.42 9.30
N LYS A 269 23.79 -22.60 9.61
CA LYS A 269 22.46 -22.72 10.21
C LYS A 269 22.40 -22.12 11.61
N HIS A 270 23.47 -22.23 12.39
CA HIS A 270 23.55 -21.58 13.69
C HIS A 270 23.67 -20.06 13.54
N ALA A 271 24.57 -19.60 12.67
CA ALA A 271 24.78 -18.18 12.39
C ALA A 271 23.52 -17.48 11.86
N GLN A 272 22.71 -18.16 11.03
CA GLN A 272 21.41 -17.64 10.59
C GLN A 272 20.43 -17.44 11.75
N LYS A 273 20.49 -18.29 12.79
CA LYS A 273 19.62 -18.15 13.97
C LYS A 273 20.11 -17.08 14.94
N THR A 274 21.42 -16.85 15.03
CA THR A 274 22.01 -15.84 15.92
C THR A 274 22.07 -14.45 15.31
N GLY A 275 22.00 -14.34 13.97
CA GLY A 275 22.07 -13.08 13.24
C GLY A 275 23.43 -12.81 12.59
N ASP A 276 24.42 -13.67 12.81
CA ASP A 276 25.82 -13.47 12.39
C ASP A 276 26.15 -14.19 11.06
N LEU A 277 25.14 -14.44 10.23
CA LEU A 277 25.29 -15.22 8.98
C LEU A 277 26.31 -14.60 8.03
N HIS A 278 26.28 -13.27 7.89
CA HIS A 278 27.12 -12.54 6.95
C HIS A 278 28.60 -12.54 7.38
N GLU A 279 28.86 -12.46 8.68
CA GLU A 279 30.21 -12.57 9.25
C GLU A 279 30.77 -13.98 9.01
N CYS A 280 29.98 -15.02 9.31
CA CYS A 280 30.40 -16.40 9.11
C CYS A 280 30.65 -16.73 7.62
N LEU A 281 29.84 -16.16 6.71
CA LEU A 281 30.07 -16.26 5.26
C LEU A 281 31.31 -15.47 4.80
N LEU A 282 31.65 -14.37 5.47
CA LEU A 282 32.88 -13.63 5.20
C LEU A 282 34.11 -14.41 5.65
N ASP A 283 34.11 -14.95 6.87
CA ASP A 283 35.21 -15.78 7.40
C ASP A 283 35.50 -16.98 6.50
N ARG A 284 34.44 -17.63 5.98
CA ARG A 284 34.59 -18.74 5.03
C ARG A 284 35.21 -18.31 3.71
N ARG A 285 34.84 -17.12 3.21
CA ARG A 285 35.39 -16.55 1.98
C ARG A 285 36.83 -16.08 2.16
N GLU A 286 37.17 -15.51 3.31
CA GLU A 286 38.54 -15.10 3.63
C GLU A 286 39.52 -16.28 3.63
N LYS A 287 39.11 -17.42 4.19
CA LYS A 287 39.91 -18.64 4.14
C LYS A 287 40.14 -19.15 2.70
N MET A 288 39.32 -18.72 1.73
CA MET A 288 39.48 -19.08 0.33
C MET A 288 40.38 -18.08 -0.39
N LYS A 289 41.56 -18.52 -0.83
CA LYS A 289 42.52 -17.72 -1.64
C LYS A 289 41.99 -17.24 -3.02
N SER A 290 40.73 -17.51 -3.32
CA SER A 290 40.08 -17.17 -4.59
C SER A 290 39.10 -16.01 -4.47
N ASP A 291 38.80 -15.53 -3.27
CA ASP A 291 37.99 -14.33 -3.08
C ASP A 291 38.77 -13.09 -3.58
N ARG A 292 38.07 -12.20 -4.28
CA ARG A 292 38.66 -11.00 -4.89
C ARG A 292 38.98 -9.91 -3.86
N TYR A 293 38.21 -9.86 -2.78
CA TYR A 293 38.20 -8.77 -1.81
C TYR A 293 38.83 -9.14 -0.46
N CYS A 294 38.89 -10.43 -0.14
CA CYS A 294 39.66 -10.93 1.00
C CYS A 294 41.10 -11.24 0.58
N LYS A 295 42.01 -10.28 0.76
CA LYS A 295 43.46 -10.46 0.54
C LYS A 295 44.24 -10.06 1.78
#